data_AF-A0A485BIH3-F1
#
_entry.id   AF-A0A485BIH3-F1
#
_cell.length_a   1.000
_cell.length_b   1.000
_cell.length_c   1.000
_cell.angle_alpha   90.00
_cell.angle_beta   90.00
_cell.angle_gamma   90.00
#
_symmetry.space_group_name_H-M   'P 1'
#
loop_
_entity.id
_entity.type
_entity.pdbx_description
1 polymer ?
#
loop_
_entity_poly.entity_id
_entity_poly.type
_entity_poly.pdbx_seq_one_letter_code
_entity_poly.pdbx_strand_id
1 'polypeptide(L)'
;MTVAAQEEEFSLELRNRDRERKLIKKIEKTLKKVEDEDFGYCESCGVEIGIRRLEARPTADLCIGLQNAGRNPRKADGRLIER
;
A
#
# COMPACT_ATOMS: atom_id res chain seq x y z
N MET A 1 -23.50 28.23 15.43
CA MET A 1 -22.35 27.68 14.67
C MET A 1 -21.54 28.87 14.18
N THR A 2 -20.25 28.96 14.50
CA THR A 2 -19.40 30.12 14.15
C THR A 2 -18.67 29.88 12.82
N VAL A 3 -18.32 30.96 12.11
CA VAL A 3 -17.55 30.88 10.86
C VAL A 3 -16.23 30.11 11.06
N ALA A 4 -15.55 30.33 12.18
CA ALA A 4 -14.32 29.61 12.52
C ALA A 4 -14.51 28.09 12.66
N ALA A 5 -15.63 27.63 13.24
CA ALA A 5 -15.91 26.20 13.37
C ALA A 5 -16.24 25.57 12.01
N GLN A 6 -16.94 26.30 11.14
CA GLN A 6 -17.29 25.85 9.79
C GLN A 6 -16.06 25.74 8.87
N GLU A 7 -15.11 26.66 8.96
CA GLU A 7 -13.85 26.61 8.21
C GLU A 7 -12.95 25.44 8.64
N GLU A 8 -12.90 25.16 9.95
CA GLU A 8 -12.16 24.01 10.47
C GLU A 8 -12.74 22.68 9.97
N GLU A 9 -14.06 22.55 10.02
CA GLU A 9 -14.79 21.37 9.52
C GLU A 9 -14.52 21.14 8.02
N PHE A 10 -14.61 22.19 7.21
CA PHE A 10 -14.32 22.11 5.78
C PHE A 10 -12.86 21.70 5.48
N SER A 11 -11.90 22.20 6.26
CA SER A 11 -10.48 21.85 6.13
C SER A 11 -10.23 20.36 6.42
N LEU A 12 -10.92 19.81 7.43
CA LEU A 12 -10.86 18.38 7.77
C LEU A 12 -11.48 17.53 6.66
N GLU A 13 -12.66 17.90 6.17
CA GLU A 13 -13.32 17.20 5.06
C GLU A 13 -12.46 17.14 3.81
N LEU A 14 -11.82 18.26 3.43
CA LEU A 14 -10.96 18.30 2.26
C LEU A 14 -9.77 17.33 2.39
N ARG A 15 -9.13 17.28 3.57
CA ARG A 15 -8.03 16.35 3.85
C ARG A 15 -8.47 14.90 3.80
N ASN A 16 -9.66 14.59 4.32
CA ASN A 16 -10.22 13.23 4.28
C ASN A 16 -10.50 12.81 2.84
N ARG A 17 -11.14 13.68 2.05
CA ARG A 17 -11.42 13.44 0.63
C ARG A 17 -10.15 13.19 -0.18
N ASP A 18 -9.08 13.93 0.08
CA ASP A 18 -7.80 13.72 -0.60
C ASP A 18 -7.15 12.39 -0.23
N ARG A 19 -7.28 11.93 1.02
CA ARG A 19 -6.80 10.62 1.45
C ARG A 19 -7.60 9.49 0.80
N GLU A 20 -8.92 9.62 0.73
CA GLU A 20 -9.82 8.67 0.06
C GLU A 20 -9.51 8.57 -1.43
N ARG A 21 -9.34 9.70 -2.12
CA ARG A 21 -8.95 9.71 -3.54
C ARG A 21 -7.63 8.99 -3.78
N LYS A 22 -6.63 9.19 -2.91
CA LYS A 22 -5.36 8.46 -3.00
C LYS A 22 -5.52 6.97 -2.72
N LEU A 23 -6.41 6.60 -1.80
CA LEU A 23 -6.70 5.20 -1.49
C LEU A 23 -7.38 4.51 -2.67
N ILE A 24 -8.35 5.16 -3.33
CA ILE A 24 -9.01 4.64 -4.54
C ILE A 24 -7.98 4.35 -5.62
N LYS A 25 -7.08 5.30 -5.91
CA LYS A 25 -5.99 5.09 -6.87
C LYS A 25 -5.07 3.92 -6.51
N LYS A 26 -4.82 3.70 -5.22
CA LYS A 26 -4.04 2.52 -4.77
C LYS A 26 -4.80 1.23 -5.02
N ILE A 27 -6.10 1.19 -4.77
CA ILE A 27 -6.93 0.02 -5.04
C ILE A 27 -6.94 -0.29 -6.54
N GLU A 28 -7.12 0.71 -7.41
CA GLU A 28 -7.04 0.54 -8.86
C GLU A 28 -5.68 -0.02 -9.31
N LYS A 29 -4.57 0.48 -8.75
CA LYS A 29 -3.24 -0.06 -9.00
C LYS A 29 -3.12 -1.53 -8.55
N THR A 30 -3.65 -1.84 -7.37
CA THR A 30 -3.64 -3.21 -6.84
C THR A 30 -4.44 -4.16 -7.71
N LEU A 31 -5.60 -3.75 -8.22
CA LEU A 31 -6.39 -4.56 -9.15
C LEU A 31 -5.62 -4.86 -10.44
N LYS A 32 -4.92 -3.87 -11.00
CA LYS A 32 -4.04 -4.11 -12.17
C LYS A 32 -2.96 -5.14 -11.90
N LYS A 33 -2.31 -5.11 -10.73
CA LYS A 33 -1.32 -6.14 -10.36
C LYS A 33 -1.92 -7.55 -10.29
N VAL A 34 -3.20 -7.66 -9.90
CA VAL A 34 -3.90 -8.95 -9.89
C VAL A 34 -4.15 -9.42 -11.33
N GLU A 35 -4.53 -8.51 -12.24
CA GLU A 35 -4.70 -8.81 -13.67
C GLU A 35 -3.36 -9.20 -14.33
N ASP A 36 -2.27 -8.56 -13.93
CA ASP A 36 -0.91 -8.78 -14.44
C ASP A 36 -0.19 -9.99 -13.77
N GLU A 37 -0.87 -10.75 -12.90
CA GLU A 37 -0.33 -11.87 -12.11
C GLU A 37 0.87 -11.53 -11.19
N ASP A 38 1.16 -10.24 -10.96
CA ASP A 38 2.24 -9.72 -10.10
C ASP A 38 1.73 -9.36 -8.68
N PHE A 39 0.54 -9.83 -8.31
CA PHE A 39 -0.03 -9.56 -7.00
C PHE A 39 0.62 -10.42 -5.90
N GLY A 40 0.98 -9.76 -4.80
CA GLY A 40 1.50 -10.43 -3.61
C GLY A 40 3.03 -10.45 -3.51
N TYR A 41 3.74 -9.74 -4.37
CA TYR A 41 5.20 -9.58 -4.28
C TYR A 41 5.59 -8.16 -3.84
N CYS A 42 6.72 -8.07 -3.15
CA CYS A 42 7.28 -6.80 -2.72
C CYS A 42 7.97 -6.07 -3.88
N GLU A 43 7.57 -4.82 -4.14
CA GLU A 43 8.11 -4.03 -5.26
C GLU A 43 9.62 -3.74 -5.17
N SER A 44 10.21 -3.81 -3.98
CA SER A 44 11.64 -3.48 -3.78
C SER A 44 12.57 -4.69 -3.75
N CYS A 45 12.08 -5.83 -3.25
CA CYS A 45 12.93 -7.02 -3.06
C CYS A 45 12.44 -8.26 -3.82
N GLY A 46 11.25 -8.22 -4.42
CA GLY A 46 10.66 -9.34 -5.16
C GLY A 46 10.21 -10.51 -4.28
N VAL A 47 10.25 -10.36 -2.95
CA VAL A 47 9.84 -11.43 -2.01
C VAL A 47 8.33 -11.41 -1.83
N GLU A 48 7.74 -12.59 -1.69
CA GLU A 48 6.32 -12.76 -1.36
C GLU A 48 5.91 -12.02 -0.09
N ILE A 49 4.78 -11.33 -0.15
CA ILE A 49 4.11 -10.69 0.95
C ILE A 49 3.19 -11.74 1.59
N GLY A 50 3.41 -12.04 2.87
CA GLY A 50 2.64 -13.08 3.56
C GLY A 50 1.13 -12.86 3.48
N ILE A 51 0.38 -13.94 3.24
CA ILE A 51 -1.07 -13.94 3.00
C ILE A 51 -1.85 -13.17 4.07
N ARG A 52 -1.57 -13.43 5.37
CA ARG A 52 -2.21 -12.72 6.49
C ARG A 52 -2.09 -11.19 6.41
N ARG A 53 -1.01 -10.68 5.80
CA ARG A 53 -0.80 -9.24 5.61
C ARG A 53 -1.63 -8.72 4.44
N LEU A 54 -1.75 -9.47 3.35
CA LEU A 54 -2.59 -9.11 2.22
C LEU A 54 -4.07 -9.19 2.56
N GLU A 55 -4.49 -10.15 3.40
CA GLU A 55 -5.85 -10.22 3.96
C GLU A 55 -6.17 -8.99 4.81
N ALA A 56 -5.24 -8.58 5.68
CA ALA A 56 -5.43 -7.38 6.51
C ALA A 56 -5.32 -6.08 5.70
N ARG A 57 -4.48 -6.05 4.67
CA ARG A 57 -4.23 -4.89 3.82
C ARG A 57 -3.79 -5.31 2.41
N PRO A 58 -4.72 -5.44 1.44
CA PRO A 58 -4.42 -5.92 0.10
C PRO A 58 -3.64 -4.88 -0.74
N THR A 59 -3.63 -3.61 -0.33
CA THR A 59 -2.88 -2.53 -0.97
C THR A 59 -1.43 -2.41 -0.49
N ALA A 60 -0.86 -3.45 0.13
CA ALA A 60 0.52 -3.44 0.62
C ALA A 60 1.52 -3.64 -0.54
N ASP A 61 2.38 -2.66 -0.77
CA ASP A 61 3.43 -2.73 -1.81
C ASP A 61 4.77 -3.33 -1.31
N LEU A 62 4.96 -3.40 0.02
CA LEU A 62 6.22 -3.80 0.65
C LEU A 62 6.04 -4.98 1.61
N CYS A 63 7.08 -5.82 1.70
CA CYS A 63 7.18 -6.86 2.72
C CYS A 63 7.36 -6.27 4.13
N ILE A 64 7.11 -7.07 5.16
CA ILE A 64 7.16 -6.59 6.55
C ILE A 64 8.56 -6.16 7.00
N GLY A 65 9.60 -6.83 6.49
CA GLY A 65 10.99 -6.49 6.79
C GLY A 65 11.34 -5.08 6.32
N LEU A 66 10.99 -4.74 5.08
CA LEU A 66 11.23 -3.42 4.51
C LEU A 66 10.37 -2.33 5.15
N GLN A 67 9.11 -2.66 5.42
CA GLN A 67 8.18 -1.73 6.05
C GLN A 67 8.66 -1.29 7.44
N ASN A 68 9.31 -2.18 8.19
CA ASN A 68 9.78 -1.91 9.54
C ASN A 68 11.22 -1.35 9.58
N ALA A 69 12.08 -1.76 8.63
CA ALA A 69 13.51 -1.44 8.68
C ALA A 69 13.87 -0.07 8.08
N GLY A 70 13.02 0.53 7.23
CA GLY A 70 13.33 1.79 6.55
C GLY A 70 14.63 1.78 5.72
N ARG A 71 15.19 0.60 5.43
CA ARG A 71 16.51 0.39 4.80
C ARG A 71 16.44 -0.66 3.69
N ASN A 72 17.23 -0.43 2.63
CA ASN A 72 17.38 -1.27 1.45
C ASN A 72 17.89 -2.69 1.82
N PRO A 73 17.18 -3.78 1.48
CA PRO A 73 17.63 -5.14 1.78
C PRO A 73 18.57 -5.55 0.66
N ARG A 74 19.86 -5.67 0.96
CA ARG A 74 20.77 -6.37 0.04
C ARG A 74 20.31 -7.82 -0.04
N LYS A 75 19.68 -8.17 -1.17
CA LYS A 75 19.34 -9.50 -1.69
C LYS A 75 19.32 -10.60 -0.61
N ALA A 76 18.17 -10.80 0.02
CA ALA A 76 17.94 -11.99 0.83
C ALA A 76 17.54 -13.13 -0.12
N ASP A 77 18.55 -13.97 -0.40
CA ASP A 77 18.49 -15.42 -0.60
C ASP A 77 17.45 -15.96 -1.58
N GLY A 78 17.98 -16.35 -2.74
CA GLY A 78 17.23 -16.97 -3.82
C GLY A 78 16.50 -18.24 -3.39
N ARG A 79 15.22 -18.27 -3.75
CA ARG A 79 14.60 -19.49 -4.26
C ARG A 79 13.80 -19.08 -5.48
N LEU A 80 14.09 -19.77 -6.58
CA LEU A 80 13.39 -19.64 -7.84
C LEU A 80 11.88 -19.66 -7.60
N ILE A 81 11.21 -18.59 -8.01
CA ILE A 81 9.80 -18.70 -8.38
C ILE A 81 9.87 -19.29 -9.79
N GLU A 82 9.93 -20.62 -9.89
CA GLU A 82 9.65 -21.29 -11.16
C GLU A 82 8.17 -21.08 -11.46
N ARG A 83 7.87 -20.05 -12.28
CA ARG A 83 6.91 -20.04 -13.40
C ARG A 83 6.86 -18.65 -14.01
#